data_AF-A0A820WFJ3-F1
#
_entry.id   AF-A0A820WFJ3-F1
#
_cell.length_a   1.000
_cell.length_b   1.000
_cell.length_c   1.000
_cell.angle_alpha   90.00
_cell.angle_beta   90.00
_cell.angle_gamma   90.00
#
_symmetry.space_group_name_H-M   'P 1'
#
loop_
_entity.id
_entity.type
_entity.pdbx_description
1 polymer ?
#
loop_
_entity_poly.entity_id
_entity_poly.type
_entity_poly.pdbx_seq_one_letter_code
_entity_poly.pdbx_strand_id
1 'polypeptide(L)'
;EPNTFFIQITLRQPVADEVFSFDIIYQSESSAREREQDLTGLYFNEELVRLQKQFDQRFETIFQLKTKQKMDETKINFARSTLSNLIGGISYFTGQSLVAKPGQQTPDQYFTTSLYTAVPSRSFFPRGFLWDEGFHNLLIARWNQNITIDILKHWFDMLNDNGWIPR
;
A
#
# COMPACT_ATOMS: atom_id res chain seq x y z
N GLU A 1 14.25 18.18 -8.97
CA GLU A 1 13.05 18.97 -9.33
C GLU A 1 11.91 18.56 -8.41
N PRO A 2 11.00 19.47 -7.99
CA PRO A 2 9.88 19.06 -7.16
C PRO A 2 8.87 18.31 -8.04
N ASN A 3 8.75 16.99 -7.82
CA ASN A 3 7.80 16.10 -8.51
C ASN A 3 6.39 16.14 -7.89
N THR A 4 6.01 17.24 -7.25
CA THR A 4 4.75 17.33 -6.49
C THR A 4 3.86 18.41 -7.05
N PHE A 5 2.71 18.00 -7.58
CA PHE A 5 1.65 18.89 -8.04
C PHE A 5 0.48 18.82 -7.05
N PHE A 6 -0.02 19.96 -6.61
CA PHE A 6 -1.23 20.06 -5.79
C PHE A 6 -2.37 20.57 -6.66
N ILE A 7 -3.42 19.77 -6.81
CA ILE A 7 -4.64 20.15 -7.52
C ILE A 7 -5.77 20.14 -6.51
N GLN A 8 -6.39 21.29 -6.28
CA GLN A 8 -7.59 21.42 -5.44
C GLN A 8 -8.79 21.66 -6.35
N ILE A 9 -9.78 20.77 -6.26
CA ILE A 9 -11.07 20.91 -6.95
C ILE A 9 -12.15 21.07 -5.87
N THR A 10 -12.86 22.18 -5.90
CA THR A 10 -13.99 22.42 -5.00
C THR A 10 -15.29 22.25 -5.78
N LEU A 11 -16.08 21.25 -5.41
CA LEU A 11 -17.36 20.94 -6.03
C LEU A 11 -18.50 21.31 -5.07
N ARG A 12 -19.55 21.92 -5.59
CA ARG A 12 -20.78 22.18 -4.83
C ARG A 12 -21.77 21.07 -5.14
N GLN A 13 -22.22 20.34 -4.12
CA GLN A 13 -23.26 19.32 -4.28
C GLN A 13 -24.53 19.99 -4.83
N PRO A 14 -24.99 19.63 -6.05
CA PRO A 14 -26.11 20.32 -6.68
C PRO A 14 -27.44 20.05 -5.97
N VAL A 15 -27.63 18.82 -5.45
CA VAL A 15 -28.86 18.34 -4.81
C VAL A 15 -28.50 17.69 -3.47
N ALA A 16 -29.00 18.22 -2.36
CA ALA A 16 -28.59 17.85 -1.00
C ALA A 16 -28.87 16.38 -0.62
N ASP A 17 -29.89 15.78 -1.23
CA ASP A 17 -30.35 14.42 -0.89
C ASP A 17 -29.94 13.36 -1.92
N GLU A 18 -29.11 13.71 -2.90
CA GLU A 18 -28.60 12.77 -3.90
C GLU A 18 -27.18 12.32 -3.61
N VAL A 19 -26.89 11.06 -3.95
CA VAL A 19 -25.54 10.51 -3.90
C VAL A 19 -24.74 11.12 -5.05
N PHE A 20 -23.80 11.99 -4.72
CA PHE A 20 -22.82 12.49 -5.66
C PHE A 20 -21.66 11.50 -5.81
N SER A 21 -21.24 11.23 -7.04
CA SER A 21 -20.04 10.45 -7.36
C SER A 21 -19.28 11.11 -8.51
N PHE A 22 -17.95 10.94 -8.51
CA PHE A 22 -17.08 11.39 -9.59
C PHE A 22 -15.88 10.45 -9.68
N ASP A 23 -15.36 10.30 -10.89
CA ASP A 23 -14.17 9.49 -11.16
C ASP A 23 -12.97 10.41 -11.40
N ILE A 24 -11.83 10.09 -10.79
CA ILE A 24 -10.54 10.69 -11.14
C ILE A 24 -9.80 9.69 -12.02
N ILE A 25 -9.57 10.06 -13.27
CA ILE A 25 -9.02 9.16 -14.27
C ILE A 25 -7.59 9.60 -14.59
N TYR A 26 -6.63 8.68 -14.42
CA TYR A 26 -5.26 8.87 -14.87
C TYR A 26 -5.03 8.07 -16.15
N GLN A 27 -4.58 8.75 -17.21
CA GLN A 27 -4.23 8.13 -18.49
C GLN A 27 -2.80 8.50 -18.85
N SER A 28 -1.96 7.49 -19.06
CA SER A 28 -0.62 7.69 -19.60
C SER A 28 -0.68 7.70 -21.13
N GLU A 29 -0.08 8.71 -21.75
CA GLU A 29 0.05 8.80 -23.21
C GLU A 29 0.86 7.63 -23.78
N SER A 30 1.84 7.14 -23.01
CA SER A 30 2.68 6.00 -23.42
C SER A 30 1.90 4.72 -23.69
N SER A 31 0.74 4.53 -23.04
CA SER A 31 -0.16 3.38 -23.25
C SER A 31 -1.36 3.70 -24.14
N ALA A 32 -1.43 4.89 -24.77
CA ALA A 32 -2.58 5.29 -25.56
C ALA A 32 -2.85 4.38 -26.76
N ARG A 33 -1.80 3.81 -27.37
CA ARG A 33 -1.93 2.91 -28.54
C ARG A 33 -2.44 1.51 -28.20
N GLU A 34 -2.28 1.09 -26.95
CA GLU A 34 -2.69 -0.24 -26.46
C GLU A 34 -4.04 -0.19 -25.72
N ARG A 35 -4.56 1.02 -25.47
CA ARG A 35 -5.80 1.22 -24.72
C ARG A 35 -7.00 1.02 -25.65
N GLU A 36 -7.71 -0.09 -25.49
CA GLU A 36 -8.93 -0.38 -26.25
C GLU A 36 -10.08 0.58 -25.89
N GLN A 37 -10.22 0.92 -24.61
CA GLN A 37 -11.21 1.86 -24.10
C GLN A 37 -10.81 2.46 -22.75
N ASP A 38 -11.46 3.57 -22.40
CA ASP A 38 -11.21 4.29 -21.15
C ASP A 38 -11.92 3.63 -19.96
N LEU A 39 -11.19 3.44 -18.87
CA LEU A 39 -11.70 2.83 -17.65
C LEU A 39 -12.56 3.83 -16.86
N THR A 40 -13.79 4.05 -17.31
CA THR A 40 -14.70 5.08 -16.80
C THR A 40 -16.14 4.58 -16.73
N GLY A 41 -16.98 5.22 -15.91
CA GLY A 41 -18.42 4.99 -15.90
C GLY A 41 -18.81 3.52 -15.73
N LEU A 42 -19.65 2.99 -16.63
CA LEU A 42 -20.12 1.60 -16.57
C LEU A 42 -18.97 0.59 -16.67
N TYR A 43 -18.00 0.83 -17.55
CA TYR A 43 -16.90 -0.09 -17.74
C TYR A 43 -15.99 -0.16 -16.50
N PHE A 44 -15.73 0.98 -15.85
CA PHE A 44 -15.05 1.00 -14.55
C PHE A 44 -15.79 0.16 -13.49
N ASN A 45 -17.11 0.32 -13.40
CA ASN A 45 -17.93 -0.41 -12.42
C ASN A 45 -17.92 -1.93 -12.66
N GLU A 46 -18.00 -2.35 -13.92
CA GLU A 46 -17.91 -3.77 -14.29
C GLU A 46 -16.55 -4.37 -13.92
N GLU A 47 -15.47 -3.67 -14.24
CA GLU A 47 -14.10 -4.08 -13.90
C GLU A 47 -13.87 -4.10 -12.38
N LEU A 48 -14.43 -3.16 -11.63
CA LEU A 48 -14.38 -3.15 -10.17
C LEU A 48 -15.03 -4.40 -9.58
N VAL A 49 -16.25 -4.74 -10.02
CA VAL A 49 -16.95 -5.96 -9.57
C VAL A 49 -16.18 -7.21 -9.98
N ARG A 50 -15.60 -7.23 -11.19
CA ARG A 50 -14.77 -8.34 -11.66
C ARG A 50 -13.55 -8.54 -10.76
N LEU A 51 -12.83 -7.48 -10.43
CA LEU A 51 -11.64 -7.52 -9.57
C LEU A 51 -11.98 -7.88 -8.12
N GLN A 52 -13.10 -7.41 -7.58
CA GLN A 52 -13.58 -7.82 -6.25
C GLN A 52 -13.83 -9.34 -6.18
N LYS A 53 -14.48 -9.90 -7.19
CA LYS A 53 -14.69 -11.36 -7.28
C LYS A 53 -13.37 -12.13 -7.37
N GLN A 54 -12.41 -11.62 -8.14
CA GLN A 54 -11.08 -12.23 -8.24
C GLN A 54 -10.31 -12.18 -6.93
N PHE A 55 -10.41 -11.07 -6.19
CA PHE A 55 -9.84 -10.95 -4.85
C PHE A 55 -10.43 -12.00 -3.91
N ASP A 56 -11.76 -12.12 -3.86
CA ASP A 56 -12.44 -13.07 -2.97
C ASP A 56 -12.08 -14.53 -3.28
N GLN A 57 -12.02 -14.88 -4.57
CA GLN A 57 -11.60 -16.21 -5.03
C GLN A 57 -10.15 -16.51 -4.64
N ARG A 58 -9.24 -15.56 -4.88
CA ARG A 58 -7.83 -15.71 -4.52
C ARG A 58 -7.64 -15.81 -3.00
N PHE A 59 -8.37 -15.01 -2.23
CA PHE A 59 -8.35 -15.02 -0.77
C PHE A 59 -8.74 -16.41 -0.22
N GLU A 60 -9.86 -16.97 -0.67
CA GLU A 60 -10.25 -18.30 -0.25
C GLU A 60 -9.27 -19.38 -0.73
N THR A 61 -8.70 -19.25 -1.93
CA THR A 61 -7.69 -20.20 -2.44
C THR A 61 -6.45 -20.25 -1.55
N ILE A 62 -5.97 -19.09 -1.08
CA ILE A 62 -4.76 -18.96 -0.27
C ILE A 62 -5.00 -19.36 1.19
N PHE A 63 -6.06 -18.82 1.82
CA PHE A 63 -6.26 -18.93 3.27
C PHE A 63 -7.21 -20.07 3.67
N GLN A 64 -8.11 -20.49 2.76
CA GLN A 64 -9.03 -21.62 2.95
C GLN A 64 -9.86 -21.50 4.24
N LEU A 65 -10.28 -20.28 4.60
CA LEU A 65 -10.95 -20.01 5.86
C LEU A 65 -12.35 -20.64 5.89
N LYS A 66 -13.05 -20.59 4.75
CA LYS A 66 -14.40 -21.17 4.63
C LYS A 66 -14.35 -22.68 4.45
N THR A 67 -13.57 -23.14 3.47
CA THR A 67 -13.59 -24.54 3.03
C THR A 67 -12.93 -25.48 4.03
N LYS A 68 -11.74 -25.12 4.52
CA LYS A 68 -10.91 -25.95 5.41
C LYS A 68 -11.11 -25.61 6.89
N GLN A 69 -11.10 -24.33 7.24
CA GLN A 69 -11.18 -23.89 8.64
C GLN A 69 -12.63 -23.74 9.15
N LYS A 70 -13.63 -23.87 8.27
CA LYS A 70 -15.07 -23.80 8.59
C LYS A 70 -15.46 -22.54 9.36
N MET A 71 -14.80 -21.42 9.06
CA MET A 71 -15.14 -20.13 9.67
C MET A 71 -16.46 -19.58 9.13
N ASP A 72 -17.17 -18.84 9.99
CA ASP A 72 -18.35 -18.07 9.62
C ASP A 72 -18.00 -16.83 8.78
N GLU A 73 -19.02 -16.27 8.11
CA GLU A 73 -18.85 -15.12 7.21
C GLU A 73 -18.33 -13.88 7.95
N THR A 74 -18.70 -13.69 9.22
CA THR A 74 -18.24 -12.55 10.02
C THR A 74 -16.72 -12.61 10.23
N LYS A 75 -16.17 -13.76 10.60
CA LYS A 75 -14.71 -13.96 10.73
C LYS A 75 -13.98 -13.84 9.41
N ILE A 76 -14.58 -14.35 8.32
CA ILE A 76 -14.00 -14.22 6.98
C ILE A 76 -13.95 -12.74 6.56
N ASN A 77 -14.99 -11.97 6.82
CA ASN A 77 -15.04 -10.52 6.53
C ASN A 77 -14.00 -9.74 7.35
N PHE A 78 -13.85 -10.10 8.62
CA PHE A 78 -12.81 -9.55 9.47
C PHE A 78 -11.40 -9.85 8.92
N ALA A 79 -11.14 -11.09 8.51
CA ALA A 79 -9.86 -11.50 7.96
C ALA A 79 -9.55 -10.81 6.61
N ARG A 80 -10.54 -10.69 5.71
CA ARG A 80 -10.43 -9.92 4.47
C ARG A 80 -10.08 -8.47 4.75
N SER A 81 -10.82 -7.83 5.65
CA SER A 81 -10.58 -6.44 6.04
C SER A 81 -9.19 -6.25 6.65
N THR A 82 -8.73 -7.19 7.46
CA THR A 82 -7.39 -7.15 8.09
C THR A 82 -6.29 -7.21 7.04
N LEU A 83 -6.37 -8.16 6.10
CA LEU A 83 -5.40 -8.26 5.00
C LEU A 83 -5.43 -7.01 4.11
N SER A 84 -6.61 -6.55 3.72
CA SER A 84 -6.79 -5.39 2.86
C SER A 84 -6.23 -4.11 3.50
N ASN A 85 -6.41 -3.93 4.82
CA ASN A 85 -5.83 -2.81 5.54
C ASN A 85 -4.31 -2.90 5.64
N LEU A 86 -3.74 -4.10 5.86
CA LEU A 86 -2.29 -4.30 5.87
C LEU A 86 -1.67 -3.94 4.52
N ILE A 87 -2.19 -4.49 3.43
CA ILE A 87 -1.69 -4.22 2.07
C ILE A 87 -1.93 -2.76 1.70
N GLY A 88 -3.08 -2.20 2.06
CA GLY A 88 -3.41 -0.78 1.86
C GLY A 88 -2.59 0.19 2.72
N GLY A 89 -1.81 -0.32 3.68
CA GLY A 89 -0.83 0.46 4.45
C GLY A 89 0.55 0.53 3.78
N ILE A 90 0.81 -0.30 2.76
CA ILE A 90 2.10 -0.29 2.05
C ILE A 90 2.28 1.04 1.35
N SER A 91 3.42 1.68 1.60
CA SER A 91 3.70 3.05 1.18
C SER A 91 5.13 3.16 0.64
N TYR A 92 5.36 4.17 -0.19
CA TYR A 92 6.69 4.53 -0.70
C TYR A 92 7.11 5.87 -0.10
N PHE A 93 8.22 5.89 0.62
CA PHE A 93 8.79 7.06 1.27
C PHE A 93 10.10 7.44 0.58
N THR A 94 10.41 8.74 0.52
CA THR A 94 11.72 9.23 0.07
C THR A 94 12.15 10.42 0.91
N GLY A 95 13.43 10.49 1.27
CA GLY A 95 13.95 11.59 2.07
C GLY A 95 15.26 11.25 2.77
N GLN A 96 15.62 12.08 3.75
CA GLN A 96 16.80 11.92 4.59
C GLN A 96 16.38 11.66 6.04
N SER A 97 16.98 10.66 6.66
CA SER A 97 16.83 10.40 8.10
C SER A 97 17.81 11.23 8.91
N LEU A 98 17.52 11.43 10.19
CA LEU A 98 18.47 11.99 11.16
C LEU A 98 19.11 10.83 11.95
N VAL A 99 20.43 10.74 11.94
CA VAL A 99 21.19 9.65 12.56
C VAL A 99 22.27 10.20 13.47
N ALA A 100 22.37 9.67 14.69
CA ALA A 100 23.42 10.02 15.65
C ALA A 100 24.23 8.77 16.03
N LYS A 101 25.56 8.90 16.10
CA LYS A 101 26.41 7.86 16.67
C LYS A 101 26.26 7.80 18.20
N PRO A 102 26.62 6.68 18.85
CA PRO A 102 26.65 6.62 20.31
C PRO A 102 27.46 7.78 20.92
N GLY A 103 26.86 8.54 21.83
CA GLY A 103 27.49 9.70 22.48
C GLY A 103 27.43 11.02 21.70
N GLN A 104 26.91 11.02 20.47
CA GLN A 104 26.72 12.24 19.69
C GLN A 104 25.44 12.98 20.14
N GLN A 105 25.56 14.28 20.43
CA GLN A 105 24.43 15.10 20.92
C GLN A 105 23.49 15.56 19.81
N THR A 106 24.03 15.88 18.63
CA THR A 106 23.28 16.42 17.49
C THR A 106 23.32 15.42 16.33
N PRO A 107 22.16 14.91 15.86
CA PRO A 107 22.14 13.97 14.75
C PRO A 107 22.54 14.64 13.44
N ASP A 108 23.20 13.89 12.57
CA ASP A 108 23.53 14.30 11.22
C ASP A 108 22.42 13.86 10.24
N GLN A 109 22.29 14.57 9.13
CA GLN A 109 21.49 14.09 8.00
C GLN A 109 22.16 12.88 7.37
N TYR A 110 21.40 11.81 7.25
CA TYR A 110 21.81 10.61 6.54
C TYR A 110 21.64 10.78 5.03
N PHE A 111 22.14 9.84 4.24
CA PHE A 111 22.00 9.90 2.79
C PHE A 111 20.52 9.86 2.38
N THR A 112 20.19 10.52 1.27
CA THR A 112 18.84 10.47 0.72
C THR A 112 18.55 9.06 0.23
N THR A 113 17.50 8.45 0.77
CA THR A 113 17.09 7.09 0.39
C THR A 113 15.58 7.04 0.17
N SER A 114 15.12 5.89 -0.31
CA SER A 114 13.71 5.57 -0.42
C SER A 114 13.39 4.26 0.29
N LEU A 115 12.15 4.14 0.77
CA LEU A 115 11.69 2.96 1.49
C LEU A 115 10.29 2.58 1.02
N TYR A 116 10.16 1.37 0.45
CA TYR A 116 8.89 0.72 0.17
C TYR A 116 8.59 -0.27 1.30
N THR A 117 7.56 -0.01 2.10
CA THR A 117 7.30 -0.79 3.33
C THR A 117 5.84 -0.72 3.76
N ALA A 118 5.35 -1.73 4.48
CA ALA A 118 4.13 -1.61 5.26
C ALA A 118 4.33 -0.69 6.47
N VAL A 119 3.23 -0.18 7.03
CA VAL A 119 3.24 0.68 8.22
C VAL A 119 2.37 0.08 9.32
N PRO A 120 2.75 0.16 10.60
CA PRO A 120 1.95 -0.40 11.69
C PRO A 120 0.57 0.27 11.84
N SER A 121 0.50 1.58 11.56
CA SER A 121 -0.75 2.35 11.61
C SER A 121 -0.67 3.57 10.71
N ARG A 122 -1.62 3.70 9.77
CA ARG A 122 -1.70 4.87 8.88
C ARG A 122 -1.90 6.20 9.63
N SER A 123 -2.55 6.17 10.81
CA SER A 123 -2.89 7.38 11.56
C SER A 123 -1.83 7.77 12.58
N PHE A 124 -1.21 6.80 13.25
CA PHE A 124 -0.28 7.05 14.36
C PHE A 124 1.19 6.83 13.97
N PHE A 125 1.44 5.91 13.04
CA PHE A 125 2.77 5.46 12.66
C PHE A 125 2.91 5.30 11.14
N PRO A 126 2.73 6.36 10.33
CA PRO A 126 2.79 6.29 8.87
C PRO A 126 4.25 6.23 8.36
N ARG A 127 5.04 5.27 8.88
CA ARG A 127 6.45 5.06 8.55
C ARG A 127 6.86 3.61 8.82
N GLY A 128 7.97 3.19 8.24
CA GLY A 128 8.53 1.86 8.47
C GLY A 128 9.07 1.69 9.90
N PHE A 129 8.89 0.49 10.44
CA PHE A 129 9.52 0.04 11.68
C PHE A 129 10.15 -1.33 11.41
N LEU A 130 11.46 -1.43 11.64
CA LEU A 130 12.25 -2.56 11.12
C LEU A 130 11.74 -3.92 11.62
N TRP A 131 11.40 -4.02 12.90
CA TRP A 131 10.98 -5.28 13.51
C TRP A 131 9.51 -5.63 13.18
N ASP A 132 8.61 -4.63 13.13
CA ASP A 132 7.22 -4.81 12.71
C ASP A 132 7.14 -5.39 11.29
N GLU A 133 8.04 -4.97 10.39
CA GLU A 133 8.04 -5.41 9.00
C GLU A 133 8.27 -6.91 8.84
N GLY A 134 8.97 -7.53 9.79
CA GLY A 134 9.08 -8.98 9.87
C GLY A 134 7.72 -9.66 10.02
N PHE A 135 6.86 -9.13 10.90
CA PHE A 135 5.51 -9.65 11.12
C PHE A 135 4.56 -9.33 9.96
N HIS A 136 4.65 -8.13 9.39
CA HIS A 136 3.88 -7.77 8.19
C HIS A 136 4.11 -8.78 7.06
N ASN A 137 5.38 -9.11 6.79
CA ASN A 137 5.74 -10.00 5.70
C ASN A 137 5.32 -11.46 5.89
N LEU A 138 5.08 -11.92 7.12
CA LEU A 138 4.50 -13.25 7.34
C LEU A 138 3.13 -13.41 6.66
N LEU A 139 2.36 -12.32 6.60
CA LEU A 139 1.05 -12.31 5.93
C LEU A 139 1.15 -11.86 4.48
N ILE A 140 1.93 -10.81 4.19
CA ILE A 140 2.09 -10.30 2.81
C ILE A 140 2.67 -11.38 1.90
N ALA A 141 3.68 -12.15 2.35
CA ALA A 141 4.30 -13.19 1.53
C ALA A 141 3.33 -14.33 1.18
N ARG A 142 2.32 -14.59 2.02
CA ARG A 142 1.24 -15.56 1.71
C ARG A 142 0.35 -15.04 0.60
N TRP A 143 0.10 -13.73 0.56
CA TRP A 143 -0.70 -13.10 -0.46
C TRP A 143 0.07 -12.92 -1.77
N ASN A 144 1.23 -12.26 -1.73
CA ASN A 144 2.08 -11.96 -2.88
C ASN A 144 3.56 -11.86 -2.48
N GLN A 145 4.36 -12.85 -2.86
CA GLN A 145 5.79 -12.92 -2.54
C GLN A 145 6.62 -11.79 -3.17
N ASN A 146 6.23 -11.30 -4.35
CA ASN A 146 6.99 -10.23 -5.02
C ASN A 146 6.97 -8.95 -4.20
N ILE A 147 5.83 -8.63 -3.56
CA ILE A 147 5.72 -7.47 -2.66
C ILE A 147 6.69 -7.61 -1.50
N THR A 148 6.75 -8.79 -0.86
CA THR A 148 7.72 -9.05 0.22
C THR A 148 9.16 -8.91 -0.25
N ILE A 149 9.50 -9.44 -1.43
CA ILE A 149 10.85 -9.31 -1.99
C ILE A 149 11.21 -7.84 -2.21
N ASP A 150 10.29 -7.04 -2.76
CA ASP A 150 10.53 -5.62 -3.03
C ASP A 150 10.66 -4.81 -1.72
N ILE A 151 9.85 -5.12 -0.71
CA ILE A 151 9.98 -4.53 0.64
C ILE A 151 11.35 -4.86 1.24
N LEU A 152 11.73 -6.14 1.25
CA LEU A 152 13.00 -6.56 1.84
C LEU A 152 14.20 -5.92 1.14
N LYS A 153 14.19 -5.82 -0.19
CA LYS A 153 15.23 -5.11 -0.95
C LYS A 153 15.38 -3.67 -0.47
N HIS A 154 14.28 -2.92 -0.36
CA HIS A 154 14.35 -1.53 0.12
C HIS A 154 14.85 -1.42 1.57
N TRP A 155 14.51 -2.36 2.44
CA TRP A 155 15.07 -2.39 3.79
C TRP A 155 16.58 -2.70 3.80
N PHE A 156 17.04 -3.63 2.95
CA PHE A 156 18.46 -3.94 2.80
C PHE A 156 19.25 -2.81 2.14
N ASP A 157 18.64 -2.02 1.25
CA ASP A 157 19.27 -0.84 0.66
C ASP A 157 19.56 0.27 1.69
N MET A 158 18.95 0.20 2.88
CA MET A 158 19.25 1.09 4.01
C MET A 158 20.41 0.61 4.90
N LEU A 159 20.95 -0.58 4.65
CA LEU A 159 22.10 -1.13 5.38
C LEU A 159 23.33 -0.26 5.14
N ASN A 160 24.00 0.13 6.21
CA ASN A 160 25.25 0.89 6.13
C ASN A 160 26.48 -0.02 6.14
N ASP A 161 27.66 0.58 5.98
CA ASP A 161 28.96 -0.13 5.95
C ASP A 161 29.26 -0.95 7.22
N ASN A 162 28.57 -0.67 8.34
CA ASN A 162 28.69 -1.40 9.59
C ASN A 162 27.60 -2.46 9.79
N GLY A 163 26.75 -2.69 8.79
CA GLY A 163 25.64 -3.64 8.85
C GLY A 163 24.41 -3.15 9.64
N TRP A 164 24.32 -1.85 9.93
CA TRP A 164 23.20 -1.28 10.67
C TRP A 164 22.09 -0.77 9.75
N ILE A 165 20.83 -1.04 10.15
CA ILE A 165 19.61 -0.51 9.52
C ILE A 165 18.86 0.32 10.59
N PRO A 166 18.37 1.53 10.27
CA PRO A 166 17.53 2.32 11.18
C PRO A 166 16.27 1.55 11.62
N ARG A 167 15.95 1.60 12.92
CA ARG A 167 14.79 0.89 13.50
C ARG A 167 13.48 1.66 13.39
#